data_AF-A0A5Y1YG30-F1
#
_entry.id   AF-A0A5Y1YG30-F1
#
_cell.length_a   1.000
_cell.length_b   1.000
_cell.length_c   1.000
_cell.angle_alpha   90.00
_cell.angle_beta   90.00
_cell.angle_gamma   90.00
#
_symmetry.space_group_name_H-M   'P 1'
#
loop_
_entity.id
_entity.type
_entity.pdbx_description
1 polymer ?
#
loop_
_entity_poly.entity_id
_entity_poly.type
_entity_poly.pdbx_seq_one_letter_code
_entity_poly.pdbx_strand_id
1 'polypeptide(L)'
;TCPSSVVVMEACAGAHFMARRISDFGHEAKLISPQFVRPFVKSNKNDFVDAEAICEAASRPSMRFVQPRTETQQAMRALHRVRESLIRDKVKTTNQIHGFLLEFGISLPTGDAVIKRLSLVLAEHEIPDYLRHLLVRLHTHYLYLVEQIAELESELNHSIKVDDTAQRIMTIPGIGPITASLLSSQLGDGMQFSCSRDFAASTGLVPRQYSTGGKSTLLGISKRGDKNLRRLLVQCARSFMMRLEYRQGRLAEWVKEQLNKKHSNVVACALANKLARIAWAITTQQKEYQA
;
A
#
# COMPACT_ATOMS: atom_id res chain seq x y z
N THR A 1 17.29 19.82 -33.65
CA THR A 1 16.62 19.56 -32.36
C THR A 1 15.14 19.39 -32.62
N CYS A 2 14.50 18.38 -32.01
CA CYS A 2 13.06 18.15 -32.16
C CYS A 2 12.28 19.23 -31.39
N PRO A 3 11.14 19.75 -31.89
CA PRO A 3 10.30 20.65 -31.11
C PRO A 3 9.80 19.98 -29.83
N SER A 4 9.55 20.79 -28.79
CA SER A 4 8.90 20.30 -27.56
C SER A 4 7.59 19.59 -27.95
N SER A 5 7.40 18.41 -27.39
CA SER A 5 6.38 17.45 -27.80
C SER A 5 5.82 16.74 -26.57
N VAL A 6 4.59 16.26 -26.66
CA VAL A 6 3.97 15.44 -25.62
C VAL A 6 4.28 13.98 -25.92
N VAL A 7 4.93 13.29 -25.00
CA VAL A 7 5.21 11.86 -25.10
C VAL A 7 4.35 11.12 -24.10
N VAL A 8 3.52 10.21 -24.61
CA VAL A 8 2.62 9.40 -23.79
C VAL A 8 3.13 7.98 -23.71
N MET A 9 3.19 7.41 -22.51
CA MET A 9 3.62 6.02 -22.28
C MET A 9 2.72 5.34 -21.27
N GLU A 10 2.59 4.03 -21.36
CA GLU A 10 1.97 3.25 -20.30
C GLU A 10 2.79 3.34 -19.00
N ALA A 11 2.12 3.44 -17.85
CA ALA A 11 2.72 3.46 -16.53
C ALA A 11 3.20 2.05 -16.12
N CYS A 12 4.24 1.56 -16.80
CA CYS A 12 4.84 0.24 -16.62
C CYS A 12 6.23 0.32 -15.95
N ALA A 13 6.97 -0.79 -15.93
CA ALA A 13 8.35 -0.83 -15.45
C ALA A 13 9.23 0.09 -16.33
N GLY A 14 10.11 0.88 -15.71
CA GLY A 14 10.97 1.82 -16.44
C GLY A 14 10.27 3.13 -16.87
N ALA A 15 8.93 3.19 -16.93
CA ALA A 15 8.21 4.35 -17.45
C ALA A 15 8.47 5.65 -16.68
N HIS A 16 8.65 5.58 -15.35
CA HIS A 16 9.00 6.77 -14.56
C HIS A 16 10.41 7.30 -14.84
N PHE A 17 11.38 6.40 -15.06
CA PHE A 17 12.73 6.80 -15.46
C PHE A 17 12.67 7.47 -16.84
N MET A 18 12.01 6.83 -17.80
CA MET A 18 11.84 7.40 -19.14
C MET A 18 11.12 8.75 -19.10
N ALA A 19 10.07 8.90 -18.29
CA ALA A 19 9.34 10.15 -18.16
C ALA A 19 10.25 11.30 -17.68
N ARG A 20 11.12 11.04 -16.70
CA ARG A 20 12.10 12.04 -16.24
C ARG A 20 13.08 12.40 -17.35
N ARG A 21 13.66 11.41 -18.03
CA ARG A 21 14.61 11.65 -19.14
C ARG A 21 13.97 12.44 -20.28
N ILE A 22 12.73 12.13 -20.63
CA ILE A 22 11.95 12.88 -21.64
C ILE A 22 11.77 14.34 -21.21
N SER A 23 11.46 14.57 -19.93
CA SER A 23 11.37 15.93 -19.37
C SER A 23 12.72 16.66 -19.35
N ASP A 24 13.84 15.98 -19.07
CA ASP A 24 15.19 16.56 -19.14
C ASP A 24 15.52 17.05 -20.57
N PHE A 25 14.97 16.39 -21.60
CA PHE A 25 15.10 16.80 -23.00
C PHE A 25 14.11 17.90 -23.42
N GLY A 26 13.29 18.43 -22.50
CA GLY A 26 12.37 19.54 -22.77
C GLY A 26 11.00 19.11 -23.35
N HIS A 27 10.64 17.83 -23.22
CA HIS A 27 9.36 17.28 -23.65
C HIS A 27 8.40 17.06 -22.46
N GLU A 28 7.09 17.10 -22.72
CA GLU A 28 6.07 16.81 -21.70
C GLU A 28 5.81 15.29 -21.65
N ALA A 29 6.13 14.64 -20.53
CA ALA A 29 5.88 13.21 -20.36
C ALA A 29 4.55 12.93 -19.64
N LYS A 30 3.68 12.11 -20.24
CA LYS A 30 2.41 11.67 -19.66
C LYS A 30 2.38 10.17 -19.49
N LEU A 31 2.14 9.69 -18.28
CA LEU A 31 2.02 8.26 -18.00
C LEU A 31 0.55 7.85 -17.90
N ILE A 32 0.10 6.85 -18.65
CA ILE A 32 -1.28 6.37 -18.62
C ILE A 32 -1.39 5.00 -17.94
N SER A 33 -2.42 4.79 -17.11
CA SER A 33 -2.66 3.48 -16.51
C SER A 33 -3.00 2.44 -17.58
N PRO A 34 -2.44 1.22 -17.53
CA PRO A 34 -2.78 0.14 -18.48
C PRO A 34 -4.29 -0.15 -18.55
N GLN A 35 -4.99 0.05 -17.43
CA GLN A 35 -6.45 -0.16 -17.36
C GLN A 35 -7.24 0.83 -18.22
N PHE A 36 -6.68 2.00 -18.50
CA PHE A 36 -7.29 3.00 -19.37
C PHE A 36 -6.88 2.84 -20.83
N VAL A 37 -5.75 2.17 -21.11
CA VAL A 37 -5.32 1.82 -22.47
C VAL A 37 -6.08 0.61 -23.00
N ARG A 38 -6.30 -0.41 -22.16
CA ARG A 38 -6.90 -1.70 -22.57
C ARG A 38 -8.19 -1.60 -23.41
N PRO A 39 -9.16 -0.69 -23.14
CA PRO A 39 -10.35 -0.56 -23.96
C PRO A 39 -10.11 -0.10 -25.40
N PHE A 40 -8.93 0.44 -25.72
CA PHE A 40 -8.57 0.98 -27.04
C PHE A 40 -7.72 0.00 -27.88
N VAL A 41 -7.41 -1.19 -27.35
CA VAL A 41 -6.67 -2.23 -28.09
C VAL A 41 -7.64 -2.96 -29.02
N LYS A 42 -7.43 -2.83 -30.34
CA LYS A 42 -8.38 -3.29 -31.37
C LYS A 42 -8.09 -4.69 -31.94
N SER A 43 -6.86 -5.20 -31.83
CA SER A 43 -6.46 -6.46 -32.46
C SER A 43 -5.39 -7.22 -31.66
N ASN A 44 -4.75 -8.21 -32.28
CA ASN A 44 -3.67 -8.99 -31.70
C ASN A 44 -2.52 -8.09 -31.24
N LYS A 45 -1.87 -8.51 -30.15
CA LYS A 45 -0.81 -7.75 -29.49
C LYS A 45 0.41 -7.56 -30.40
N ASN A 46 0.78 -6.30 -30.64
CA ASN A 46 2.08 -5.88 -31.15
C ASN A 46 2.38 -4.44 -30.70
N ASP A 47 3.64 -4.02 -30.78
CA ASP A 47 4.08 -2.73 -30.25
C ASP A 47 3.43 -1.52 -30.95
N PHE A 48 3.11 -1.63 -32.25
CA PHE A 48 2.46 -0.57 -33.02
C PHE A 48 1.01 -0.35 -32.58
N VAL A 49 0.26 -1.42 -32.37
CA VAL A 49 -1.13 -1.39 -31.88
C VAL A 49 -1.16 -0.89 -30.43
N ASP A 50 -0.20 -1.28 -29.60
CA ASP A 50 -0.10 -0.77 -28.22
C ASP A 50 0.18 0.75 -28.22
N ALA A 51 1.08 1.24 -29.09
CA ALA A 51 1.33 2.66 -29.25
C ALA A 51 0.11 3.45 -29.76
N GLU A 52 -0.61 2.92 -30.76
CA GLU A 52 -1.86 3.52 -31.26
C GLU A 52 -2.91 3.61 -30.14
N ALA A 53 -3.10 2.53 -29.38
CA ALA A 53 -4.07 2.49 -28.28
C ALA A 53 -3.71 3.49 -27.17
N ILE A 54 -2.43 3.66 -26.85
CA ILE A 54 -1.95 4.67 -25.88
C ILE A 54 -2.29 6.08 -26.39
N CYS A 55 -1.98 6.38 -27.65
CA CYS A 55 -2.30 7.67 -28.27
C CYS A 55 -3.81 7.95 -28.29
N GLU A 56 -4.61 6.95 -28.68
CA GLU A 56 -6.06 7.09 -28.73
C GLU A 56 -6.65 7.32 -27.34
N ALA A 57 -6.22 6.55 -26.35
CA ALA A 57 -6.62 6.71 -24.96
C ALA A 57 -6.26 8.11 -24.42
N ALA A 58 -5.03 8.57 -24.68
CA ALA A 58 -4.55 9.87 -24.22
C ALA A 58 -5.24 11.06 -24.87
N SER A 59 -5.81 10.89 -26.07
CA SER A 59 -6.59 11.94 -26.75
C SER A 59 -7.92 12.26 -26.07
N ARG A 60 -8.40 11.42 -25.13
CA ARG A 60 -9.69 11.62 -24.47
C ARG A 60 -9.61 12.80 -23.47
N PRO A 61 -10.49 13.82 -23.54
CA PRO A 61 -10.42 15.00 -22.67
C PRO A 61 -10.50 14.69 -21.17
N SER A 62 -11.21 13.63 -20.80
CA SER A 62 -11.36 13.20 -19.40
C SER A 62 -10.28 12.21 -18.93
N MET A 63 -9.24 11.98 -19.74
CA MET A 63 -8.20 11.01 -19.43
C MET A 63 -7.38 11.45 -18.20
N ARG A 64 -7.00 10.47 -17.39
CA ARG A 64 -6.22 10.68 -16.17
C ARG A 64 -4.84 10.08 -16.34
N PHE A 65 -3.83 10.87 -16.00
CA PHE A 65 -2.43 10.48 -16.08
C PHE A 65 -1.85 10.25 -14.68
N VAL A 66 -0.87 9.35 -14.62
CA VAL A 66 -0.05 9.11 -13.45
C VAL A 66 1.07 10.12 -13.47
N GLN A 67 1.26 10.86 -12.37
CA GLN A 67 2.39 11.77 -12.28
C GLN A 67 3.71 10.97 -12.29
N PRO A 68 4.70 11.37 -13.10
CA PRO A 68 6.05 10.86 -12.99
C PRO A 68 6.57 11.01 -11.56
N ARG A 69 7.09 9.93 -10.99
CA ARG A 69 7.64 9.94 -9.64
C ARG A 69 9.06 10.48 -9.66
N THR A 70 9.46 11.15 -8.59
CA THR A 70 10.87 11.47 -8.35
C THR A 70 11.67 10.19 -8.04
N GLU A 71 13.00 10.26 -8.13
CA GLU A 71 13.86 9.12 -7.80
C GLU A 71 13.71 8.70 -6.34
N THR A 72 13.67 9.67 -5.42
CA THR A 72 13.44 9.44 -3.99
C THR A 72 12.10 8.74 -3.75
N GLN A 73 11.03 9.16 -4.44
CA GLN A 73 9.72 8.47 -4.33
C GLN A 73 9.79 7.04 -4.85
N GLN A 74 10.51 6.79 -5.94
CA GLN A 74 10.69 5.42 -6.46
C GLN A 74 11.51 4.55 -5.53
N ALA A 75 12.61 5.06 -4.97
CA ALA A 75 13.46 4.37 -4.02
C ALA A 75 12.67 4.00 -2.74
N MET A 76 11.91 4.95 -2.18
CA MET A 76 11.04 4.71 -1.03
C MET A 76 10.00 3.61 -1.32
N ARG A 77 9.40 3.63 -2.52
CA ARG A 77 8.46 2.58 -2.93
C ARG A 77 9.13 1.21 -3.09
N ALA A 78 10.39 1.16 -3.54
CA ALA A 78 11.16 -0.07 -3.62
C ALA A 78 11.40 -0.64 -2.21
N LEU A 79 11.83 0.19 -1.26
CA LEU A 79 11.99 -0.18 0.16
C LEU A 79 10.69 -0.79 0.71
N HIS A 80 9.55 -0.13 0.52
CA HIS A 80 8.26 -0.67 0.96
C HIS A 80 7.91 -2.03 0.33
N ARG A 81 8.24 -2.24 -0.94
CA ARG A 81 7.99 -3.51 -1.64
C ARG A 81 8.90 -4.63 -1.13
N VAL A 82 10.18 -4.33 -0.89
CA VAL A 82 11.13 -5.29 -0.32
C VAL A 82 10.67 -5.70 1.07
N ARG A 83 10.37 -4.72 1.95
CA ARG A 83 9.83 -4.99 3.29
C ARG A 83 8.56 -5.83 3.23
N GLU A 84 7.62 -5.53 2.33
CA GLU A 84 6.40 -6.33 2.17
C GLU A 84 6.70 -7.77 1.74
N SER A 85 7.70 -7.97 0.87
CA SER A 85 8.14 -9.31 0.47
C SER A 85 8.71 -10.09 1.62
N LEU A 86 9.66 -9.51 2.37
CA LEU A 86 10.29 -10.16 3.51
C LEU A 86 9.27 -10.54 4.59
N ILE A 87 8.26 -9.71 4.84
CA ILE A 87 7.17 -10.05 5.76
C ILE A 87 6.38 -11.27 5.28
N ARG A 88 6.08 -11.35 3.97
CA ARG A 88 5.39 -12.53 3.41
C ARG A 88 6.26 -13.78 3.52
N ASP A 89 7.54 -13.66 3.24
CA ASP A 89 8.49 -14.76 3.33
C ASP A 89 8.61 -15.23 4.79
N LYS A 90 8.68 -14.30 5.75
CA LYS A 90 8.68 -14.62 7.18
C LYS A 90 7.44 -15.43 7.58
N VAL A 91 6.25 -14.97 7.17
CA VAL A 91 4.99 -15.69 7.44
C VAL A 91 4.98 -17.07 6.76
N LYS A 92 5.48 -17.17 5.53
CA LYS A 92 5.59 -18.44 4.80
C LYS A 92 6.50 -19.41 5.54
N THR A 93 7.66 -18.97 6.00
CA THR A 93 8.61 -19.77 6.78
C THR A 93 8.00 -20.22 8.11
N THR A 94 7.34 -19.32 8.84
CA THR A 94 6.61 -19.68 10.07
C THR A 94 5.56 -20.75 9.81
N ASN A 95 4.73 -20.58 8.78
CA ASN A 95 3.70 -21.57 8.44
C ASN A 95 4.30 -22.91 8.01
N GLN A 96 5.45 -22.92 7.33
CA GLN A 96 6.15 -24.14 6.96
C GLN A 96 6.68 -24.89 8.19
N ILE A 97 7.26 -24.18 9.16
CA ILE A 97 7.69 -24.76 10.44
C ILE A 97 6.49 -25.37 11.18
N HIS A 98 5.37 -24.64 11.26
CA HIS A 98 4.14 -25.17 11.88
C HIS A 98 3.61 -26.40 11.15
N GLY A 99 3.60 -26.40 9.82
CA GLY A 99 3.14 -27.53 9.01
C GLY A 99 3.95 -28.79 9.26
N PHE A 100 5.28 -28.68 9.23
CA PHE A 100 6.16 -29.82 9.51
C PHE A 100 6.05 -30.33 10.93
N LEU A 101 5.94 -29.47 11.94
CA LEU A 101 5.75 -29.92 13.31
C LEU A 101 4.41 -30.65 13.50
N LEU A 102 3.36 -30.18 12.82
CA LEU A 102 2.03 -30.79 12.88
C LEU A 102 2.01 -32.21 12.29
N GLU A 103 2.78 -32.48 11.24
CA GLU A 103 2.93 -33.84 10.67
C GLU A 103 3.49 -34.85 11.69
N PHE A 104 4.21 -34.36 12.71
CA PHE A 104 4.79 -35.16 13.79
C PHE A 104 4.02 -35.01 15.12
N GLY A 105 2.78 -34.52 15.07
CA GLY A 105 1.90 -34.40 16.24
C GLY A 105 2.21 -33.24 17.18
N ILE A 106 3.14 -32.35 16.80
CA ILE A 106 3.54 -31.20 17.61
C ILE A 106 2.72 -29.99 17.18
N SER A 107 1.66 -29.70 17.92
CA SER A 107 0.82 -28.52 17.71
C SER A 107 1.33 -27.34 18.51
N LEU A 108 1.72 -26.27 17.82
CA LEU A 108 2.18 -25.03 18.46
C LEU A 108 1.12 -23.92 18.35
N PRO A 109 1.00 -23.06 19.37
CA PRO A 109 0.20 -21.84 19.27
C PRO A 109 0.58 -21.01 18.04
N THR A 110 -0.43 -20.43 17.38
CA THR A 110 -0.18 -19.55 16.24
C THR A 110 0.61 -18.31 16.65
N GLY A 111 1.59 -17.92 15.83
CA GLY A 111 2.29 -16.64 15.93
C GLY A 111 3.78 -16.74 16.21
N ASP A 112 4.42 -15.57 16.26
CA ASP A 112 5.89 -15.46 16.27
C ASP A 112 6.56 -15.87 17.58
N ALA A 113 5.85 -15.78 18.71
CA ALA A 113 6.47 -15.91 20.04
C ALA A 113 7.03 -17.31 20.32
N VAL A 114 6.40 -18.33 19.74
CA VAL A 114 6.83 -19.72 19.87
C VAL A 114 7.96 -20.02 18.88
N ILE A 115 7.85 -19.52 17.64
CA ILE A 115 8.88 -19.69 16.61
C ILE A 115 10.21 -19.05 17.03
N LYS A 116 10.20 -17.88 17.69
CA LYS A 116 11.42 -17.26 18.25
C LYS A 116 12.16 -18.15 19.24
N ARG A 117 11.47 -19.11 19.87
CA ARG A 117 12.00 -20.04 20.86
C ARG A 117 11.98 -21.47 20.35
N LEU A 118 12.03 -21.67 19.03
CA LEU A 118 11.90 -22.99 18.42
C LEU A 118 12.95 -23.97 18.96
N SER A 119 14.16 -23.51 19.27
CA SER A 119 15.20 -24.35 19.88
C SER A 119 14.76 -25.04 21.17
N LEU A 120 14.00 -24.36 22.03
CA LEU A 120 13.45 -24.94 23.27
C LEU A 120 12.38 -25.98 22.95
N VAL A 121 11.48 -25.65 22.03
CA VAL A 121 10.42 -26.57 21.58
C VAL A 121 11.03 -27.86 21.02
N LEU A 122 12.06 -27.75 20.18
CA LEU A 122 12.72 -28.93 19.61
C LEU A 122 13.42 -29.77 20.70
N ALA A 123 13.88 -29.17 21.80
CA ALA A 123 14.50 -29.90 22.90
C ALA A 123 13.50 -30.69 23.75
N GLU A 124 12.24 -30.24 23.79
CA GLU A 124 11.15 -30.88 24.55
C GLU A 124 10.48 -32.04 23.79
N HIS A 125 10.78 -32.22 22.51
CA HIS A 125 10.15 -33.23 21.66
C HIS A 125 11.16 -34.18 21.01
N GLU A 126 10.81 -35.48 21.07
CA GLU A 126 11.48 -36.52 20.30
C GLU A 126 11.00 -36.45 18.84
N ILE A 127 11.88 -35.96 17.97
CA ILE A 127 11.66 -35.88 16.52
C ILE A 127 12.84 -36.49 15.78
N PRO A 128 12.64 -37.02 14.56
CA PRO A 128 13.75 -37.54 13.76
C PRO A 128 14.84 -36.49 13.57
N ASP A 129 16.11 -36.90 13.71
CA ASP A 129 17.24 -35.98 13.60
C ASP A 129 17.25 -35.24 12.26
N TYR A 130 16.89 -35.90 11.17
CA TYR A 130 16.80 -35.24 9.87
C TYR A 130 15.79 -34.08 9.87
N LEU A 131 14.62 -34.27 10.48
CA LEU A 131 13.62 -33.21 10.63
C LEU A 131 14.14 -32.07 11.50
N ARG A 132 14.80 -32.39 12.62
CA ARG A 132 15.43 -31.40 13.52
C ARG A 132 16.37 -30.48 12.74
N HIS A 133 17.24 -31.04 11.89
CA HIS A 133 18.14 -30.24 11.05
C HIS A 133 17.39 -29.34 10.06
N LEU A 134 16.31 -29.82 9.42
CA LEU A 134 15.49 -29.01 8.52
C LEU A 134 14.80 -27.85 9.25
N LEU A 135 14.24 -28.11 10.43
CA LEU A 135 13.57 -27.10 11.26
C LEU A 135 14.56 -26.04 11.75
N VAL A 136 15.78 -26.43 12.14
CA VAL A 136 16.84 -25.49 12.48
C VAL A 136 17.21 -24.60 11.29
N ARG A 137 17.33 -25.16 10.06
CA ARG A 137 17.60 -24.36 8.86
C ARG A 137 16.49 -23.33 8.58
N LEU A 138 15.23 -23.73 8.71
CA LEU A 138 14.09 -22.82 8.57
C LEU A 138 14.09 -21.73 9.64
N HIS A 139 14.45 -22.08 10.87
CA HIS A 139 14.54 -21.10 11.96
C HIS A 139 15.67 -20.09 11.74
N THR A 140 16.85 -20.53 11.27
CA THR A 140 17.92 -19.61 10.88
C THR A 140 17.46 -18.65 9.77
N HIS A 141 16.73 -19.15 8.77
CA HIS A 141 16.15 -18.29 7.73
C HIS A 141 15.11 -17.31 8.30
N TYR A 142 14.26 -17.76 9.22
CA TYR A 142 13.32 -16.89 9.93
C TYR A 142 14.03 -15.74 10.67
N LEU A 143 15.11 -16.05 11.39
CA LEU A 143 15.90 -15.05 12.13
C LEU A 143 16.52 -14.02 11.18
N TYR A 144 17.11 -14.48 10.06
CA TYR A 144 17.61 -13.61 9.00
C TYR A 144 16.51 -12.66 8.47
N LEU A 145 15.31 -13.18 8.18
CA LEU A 145 14.20 -12.34 7.71
C LEU A 145 13.76 -11.32 8.76
N VAL A 146 13.76 -11.68 10.05
CA VAL A 146 13.42 -10.76 11.14
C VAL A 146 14.45 -9.62 11.23
N GLU A 147 15.73 -9.93 11.13
CA GLU A 147 16.82 -8.94 11.12
C GLU A 147 16.69 -7.98 9.94
N GLN A 148 16.56 -8.50 8.72
CA GLN A 148 16.42 -7.68 7.50
C GLN A 148 15.17 -6.78 7.53
N ILE A 149 14.05 -7.24 8.10
CA ILE A 149 12.87 -6.41 8.29
C ILE A 149 13.15 -5.27 9.28
N ALA A 150 13.85 -5.56 10.38
CA ALA A 150 14.18 -4.56 11.39
C ALA A 150 15.14 -3.48 10.86
N GLU A 151 16.13 -3.87 10.05
CA GLU A 151 17.05 -2.95 9.37
C GLU A 151 16.29 -1.99 8.44
N LEU A 152 15.44 -2.52 7.55
CA LEU A 152 14.63 -1.69 6.65
C LEU A 152 13.66 -0.76 7.39
N GLU A 153 13.10 -1.21 8.52
CA GLU A 153 12.25 -0.37 9.36
C GLU A 153 13.05 0.75 10.04
N SER A 154 14.30 0.50 10.44
CA SER A 154 15.21 1.51 10.98
C SER A 154 15.56 2.56 9.93
N GLU A 155 15.92 2.13 8.72
CA GLU A 155 16.20 3.03 7.58
C GLU A 155 14.99 3.90 7.24
N LEU A 156 13.80 3.29 7.20
CA LEU A 156 12.55 4.00 6.97
C LEU A 156 12.29 5.04 8.07
N ASN A 157 12.48 4.68 9.33
CA ASN A 157 12.32 5.63 10.44
C ASN A 157 13.31 6.80 10.35
N HIS A 158 14.53 6.56 9.87
CA HIS A 158 15.49 7.64 9.63
C HIS A 158 15.02 8.58 8.50
N SER A 159 14.54 8.02 7.39
CA SER A 159 14.04 8.81 6.25
C SER A 159 12.85 9.70 6.59
N ILE A 160 11.99 9.28 7.53
CA ILE A 160 10.83 10.06 7.98
C ILE A 160 11.25 11.29 8.77
N LYS A 161 12.39 11.26 9.48
CA LYS A 161 12.86 12.40 10.27
C LYS A 161 13.20 13.62 9.40
N VAL A 162 13.42 13.42 8.10
CA VAL A 162 13.72 14.47 7.14
C VAL A 162 12.58 14.71 6.12
N ASP A 163 11.45 14.02 6.26
CA ASP A 163 10.27 14.19 5.41
C ASP A 163 9.14 14.89 6.20
N ASP A 164 9.07 16.21 6.05
CA ASP A 164 8.06 17.06 6.71
C ASP A 164 6.62 16.60 6.42
N THR A 165 6.35 16.10 5.21
CA THR A 165 5.02 15.63 4.83
C THR A 165 4.69 14.34 5.57
N ALA A 166 5.62 13.39 5.64
CA ALA A 166 5.44 12.18 6.44
C ALA A 166 5.22 12.51 7.92
N GLN A 167 5.96 13.46 8.48
CA GLN A 167 5.79 13.90 9.88
C GLN A 167 4.39 14.46 10.14
N ARG A 168 3.91 15.39 9.29
CA ARG A 168 2.54 15.91 9.40
C ARG A 168 1.49 14.80 9.25
N ILE A 169 1.71 13.83 8.36
CA ILE A 169 0.80 12.68 8.21
C ILE A 169 0.80 11.80 9.47
N MET A 170 1.93 11.67 10.18
CA MET A 170 2.02 10.91 11.44
C MET A 170 1.26 11.54 12.60
N THR A 171 0.93 12.84 12.53
CA THR A 171 0.07 13.46 13.56
C THR A 171 -1.36 12.94 13.49
N ILE A 172 -1.76 12.27 12.40
CA ILE A 172 -3.07 11.63 12.28
C ILE A 172 -3.13 10.41 13.22
N PRO A 173 -4.10 10.33 14.14
CA PRO A 173 -4.16 9.26 15.12
C PRO A 173 -4.37 7.90 14.44
N GLY A 174 -3.52 6.93 14.80
CA GLY A 174 -3.52 5.59 14.23
C GLY A 174 -2.60 5.43 13.00
N ILE A 175 -2.04 6.51 12.45
CA ILE A 175 -1.05 6.43 11.38
C ILE A 175 0.36 6.42 11.98
N GLY A 176 1.10 5.34 11.71
CA GLY A 176 2.50 5.18 12.12
C GLY A 176 3.48 5.40 10.95
N PRO A 177 4.80 5.27 11.22
CA PRO A 177 5.86 5.62 10.27
C PRO A 177 5.72 4.90 8.92
N ILE A 178 5.51 3.58 8.92
CA ILE A 178 5.37 2.78 7.69
C ILE A 178 4.24 3.29 6.80
N THR A 179 3.10 3.66 7.38
CA THR A 179 1.96 4.14 6.58
C THR A 179 2.19 5.58 6.14
N ALA A 180 2.81 6.41 6.98
CA ALA A 180 3.09 7.80 6.68
C ALA A 180 4.12 7.97 5.55
N SER A 181 5.23 7.23 5.58
CA SER A 181 6.24 7.26 4.50
C SER A 181 5.65 6.80 3.16
N LEU A 182 4.81 5.76 3.17
CA LEU A 182 4.15 5.29 1.96
C LEU A 182 3.15 6.32 1.43
N LEU A 183 2.35 6.93 2.31
CA LEU A 183 1.42 7.98 1.94
C LEU A 183 2.14 9.20 1.36
N SER A 184 3.20 9.68 2.03
CA SER A 184 4.02 10.79 1.57
C SER A 184 4.62 10.51 0.18
N SER A 185 5.26 9.35 0.02
CA SER A 185 5.83 8.89 -1.27
C SER A 185 4.79 8.79 -2.39
N GLN A 186 3.56 8.37 -2.07
CA GLN A 186 2.51 8.19 -3.06
C GLN A 186 1.76 9.48 -3.40
N LEU A 187 1.56 10.35 -2.42
CA LEU A 187 0.86 11.63 -2.60
C LEU A 187 1.74 12.66 -3.29
N GLY A 188 3.04 12.70 -2.97
CA GLY A 188 3.91 13.81 -3.38
C GLY A 188 3.37 15.12 -2.82
N ASP A 189 3.10 16.09 -3.68
CA ASP A 189 2.43 17.35 -3.33
C ASP A 189 0.89 17.22 -3.21
N GLY A 190 0.32 16.08 -3.61
CA GLY A 190 -1.11 15.81 -3.61
C GLY A 190 -1.91 16.52 -4.73
N MET A 191 -1.27 17.38 -5.54
CA MET A 191 -1.93 18.23 -6.54
C MET A 191 -2.41 17.46 -7.77
N GLN A 192 -1.95 16.22 -7.94
CA GLN A 192 -2.46 15.29 -8.95
C GLN A 192 -3.93 14.88 -8.73
N PHE A 193 -4.51 15.20 -7.56
CA PHE A 193 -5.92 14.96 -7.25
C PHE A 193 -6.65 16.28 -7.06
N SER A 194 -7.81 16.44 -7.69
CA SER A 194 -8.62 17.67 -7.56
C SER A 194 -9.25 17.80 -6.18
N CYS A 195 -9.55 16.68 -5.50
CA CYS A 195 -10.04 16.69 -4.13
C CYS A 195 -9.67 15.44 -3.34
N SER A 196 -9.83 15.51 -2.01
CA SER A 196 -9.61 14.36 -1.10
C SER A 196 -10.38 13.09 -1.49
N ARG A 197 -11.57 13.24 -2.09
CA ARG A 197 -12.39 12.09 -2.54
C ARG A 197 -11.74 11.35 -3.72
N ASP A 198 -11.03 12.05 -4.59
CA ASP A 198 -10.32 11.44 -5.72
C ASP A 198 -9.13 10.61 -5.23
N PHE A 199 -8.38 11.11 -4.26
CA PHE A 199 -7.34 10.32 -3.63
C PHE A 199 -7.91 9.07 -2.94
N ALA A 200 -8.98 9.21 -2.16
CA ALA A 200 -9.64 8.07 -1.53
C ALA A 200 -10.20 7.06 -2.55
N ALA A 201 -10.63 7.52 -3.72
CA ALA A 201 -11.02 6.63 -4.81
C ALA A 201 -9.83 5.86 -5.38
N SER A 202 -8.66 6.51 -5.50
CA SER A 202 -7.41 5.90 -5.99
C SER A 202 -6.87 4.79 -5.08
N THR A 203 -7.19 4.82 -3.77
CA THR A 203 -6.80 3.77 -2.81
C THR A 203 -7.76 2.56 -2.81
N GLY A 204 -8.90 2.66 -3.51
CA GLY A 204 -9.90 1.60 -3.59
C GLY A 204 -10.75 1.43 -2.33
N LEU A 205 -10.77 2.44 -1.45
CA LEU A 205 -11.54 2.48 -0.21
C LEU A 205 -12.93 3.11 -0.38
N VAL A 206 -13.29 3.55 -1.59
CA VAL A 206 -14.64 4.04 -1.91
C VAL A 206 -15.59 2.89 -2.29
N PRO A 207 -16.89 2.99 -1.99
CA PRO A 207 -17.87 2.01 -2.43
C PRO A 207 -17.86 1.86 -3.95
N ARG A 208 -18.02 0.62 -4.43
CA ARG A 208 -18.30 0.36 -5.85
C ARG A 208 -19.75 0.75 -6.13
N GLN A 209 -19.97 1.54 -7.17
CA GLN A 209 -21.32 1.84 -7.64
C GLN A 209 -21.74 0.84 -8.72
N TYR A 210 -22.94 0.28 -8.58
CA TYR A 210 -23.65 -0.47 -9.60
C TYR A 210 -24.99 0.23 -9.84
N SER A 211 -25.18 0.76 -11.05
CA SER A 211 -26.36 1.54 -11.40
C SER A 211 -27.01 0.99 -12.65
N THR A 212 -28.31 0.72 -12.59
CA THR A 212 -29.13 0.25 -13.73
C THR A 212 -30.45 1.02 -13.74
N GLY A 213 -30.84 1.57 -14.89
CA GLY A 213 -32.14 2.25 -15.05
C GLY A 213 -32.42 3.37 -14.04
N GLY A 214 -31.43 4.20 -13.72
CA GLY A 214 -31.57 5.33 -12.77
C GLY A 214 -31.50 4.96 -11.29
N LYS A 215 -31.52 3.68 -10.91
CA LYS A 215 -31.31 3.25 -9.51
C LYS A 215 -29.82 3.12 -9.23
N SER A 216 -29.31 3.84 -8.23
CA SER A 216 -27.93 3.72 -7.78
C SER A 216 -27.84 2.79 -6.56
N THR A 217 -27.02 1.75 -6.68
CA THR A 217 -26.73 0.82 -5.59
C THR A 217 -25.24 0.88 -5.26
N LEU A 218 -24.91 1.21 -4.01
CA LEU A 218 -23.54 1.14 -3.51
C LEU A 218 -23.27 -0.25 -2.95
N LEU A 219 -22.20 -0.88 -3.43
CA LEU A 219 -21.74 -2.20 -3.02
C LEU A 219 -20.55 -2.07 -2.05
N GLY A 220 -19.81 -3.17 -1.84
CA GLY A 220 -18.55 -3.15 -1.11
C GLY A 220 -17.49 -2.22 -1.72
N ILE A 221 -16.38 -2.03 -1.02
CA ILE A 221 -15.27 -1.19 -1.50
C ILE A 221 -14.80 -1.64 -2.89
N SER A 222 -14.36 -0.68 -3.72
CA SER A 222 -14.00 -0.95 -5.12
C SER A 222 -12.76 -1.83 -5.26
N LYS A 223 -11.88 -1.86 -4.24
CA LYS A 223 -10.59 -2.58 -4.24
C LYS A 223 -9.65 -2.21 -5.40
N ARG A 224 -9.91 -1.10 -6.09
CA ARG A 224 -9.02 -0.54 -7.13
C ARG A 224 -7.75 0.04 -6.49
N GLY A 225 -6.69 0.20 -7.29
CA GLY A 225 -5.44 0.80 -6.83
C GLY A 225 -4.58 -0.11 -5.94
N ASP A 226 -3.72 0.51 -5.12
CA ASP A 226 -2.67 -0.18 -4.37
C ASP A 226 -3.23 -0.99 -3.19
N LYS A 227 -3.08 -2.33 -3.27
CA LYS A 227 -3.55 -3.27 -2.24
C LYS A 227 -2.81 -3.08 -0.91
N ASN A 228 -1.52 -2.76 -0.95
CA ASN A 228 -0.71 -2.60 0.25
C ASN A 228 -1.10 -1.32 1.00
N LEU A 229 -1.20 -0.18 0.30
CA LEU A 229 -1.65 1.07 0.92
C LEU A 229 -3.04 0.91 1.56
N ARG A 230 -3.98 0.30 0.83
CA ARG A 230 -5.33 0.02 1.35
C ARG A 230 -5.30 -0.85 2.60
N ARG A 231 -4.49 -1.91 2.62
CA ARG A 231 -4.30 -2.77 3.79
C ARG A 231 -3.78 -1.94 4.97
N LEU A 232 -2.73 -1.13 4.76
CA LEU A 232 -2.14 -0.30 5.82
C LEU A 232 -3.13 0.71 6.39
N LEU A 233 -3.90 1.40 5.56
CA LEU A 233 -4.96 2.31 6.02
C LEU A 233 -6.03 1.61 6.86
N VAL A 234 -6.42 0.38 6.49
CA VAL A 234 -7.35 -0.43 7.29
C VAL A 234 -6.73 -0.87 8.62
N GLN A 235 -5.43 -1.18 8.64
CA GLN A 235 -4.72 -1.48 9.89
C GLN A 235 -4.60 -0.25 10.79
N CYS A 236 -4.33 0.93 10.23
CA CYS A 236 -4.34 2.19 10.97
C CYS A 236 -5.72 2.47 11.57
N ALA A 237 -6.79 2.28 10.80
CA ALA A 237 -8.16 2.41 11.28
C ALA A 237 -8.45 1.43 12.44
N ARG A 238 -8.05 0.16 12.31
CA ARG A 238 -8.18 -0.82 13.40
C ARG A 238 -7.38 -0.43 14.64
N SER A 239 -6.13 0.02 14.46
CA SER A 239 -5.30 0.52 15.56
C SER A 239 -5.92 1.72 16.27
N PHE A 240 -6.57 2.61 15.54
CA PHE A 240 -7.33 3.71 16.13
C PHE A 240 -8.51 3.19 16.96
N MET A 241 -9.29 2.26 16.39
CA MET A 241 -10.47 1.67 17.03
C MET A 241 -10.14 0.85 18.27
N MET A 242 -9.00 0.14 18.31
CA MET A 242 -8.58 -0.66 19.48
C MET A 242 -8.41 0.16 20.75
N ARG A 243 -8.11 1.46 20.64
CA ARG A 243 -7.94 2.36 21.79
C ARG A 243 -9.04 3.42 21.87
N LEU A 244 -10.20 3.17 21.25
CA LEU A 244 -11.25 4.17 21.04
C LEU A 244 -11.79 4.79 22.34
N GLU A 245 -11.83 4.01 23.42
CA GLU A 245 -12.26 4.47 24.74
C GLU A 245 -11.39 5.62 25.28
N TYR A 246 -10.09 5.61 24.97
CA TYR A 246 -9.12 6.64 25.36
C TYR A 246 -8.96 7.75 24.32
N ARG A 247 -9.75 7.73 23.24
CA ARG A 247 -9.69 8.75 22.18
C ARG A 247 -10.80 9.78 22.37
N GLN A 248 -10.44 11.05 22.17
CA GLN A 248 -11.34 12.20 22.20
C GLN A 248 -11.35 12.91 20.83
N GLY A 249 -12.28 13.85 20.65
CA GLY A 249 -12.41 14.66 19.43
C GLY A 249 -13.40 14.10 18.41
N ARG A 250 -13.64 14.89 17.36
CA ARG A 250 -14.74 14.65 16.39
C ARG A 250 -14.59 13.33 15.65
N LEU A 251 -13.34 12.89 15.42
CA LEU A 251 -13.07 11.62 14.77
C LEU A 251 -13.47 10.44 15.66
N ALA A 252 -13.17 10.50 16.96
CA ALA A 252 -13.50 9.44 17.91
C ALA A 252 -15.02 9.33 18.12
N GLU A 253 -15.70 10.46 18.29
CA GLU A 253 -17.16 10.54 18.38
C GLU A 253 -17.83 9.92 17.15
N TRP A 254 -17.38 10.31 15.96
CA TRP A 254 -17.90 9.74 14.71
C TRP A 254 -17.71 8.22 14.66
N VAL A 255 -16.55 7.69 15.07
CA VAL A 255 -16.32 6.23 15.09
C VAL A 255 -17.24 5.53 16.10
N LYS A 256 -17.44 6.09 17.30
CA LYS A 256 -18.37 5.56 18.32
C LYS A 256 -19.80 5.49 17.76
N GLU A 257 -20.28 6.56 17.13
CA GLU A 257 -21.60 6.59 16.49
C GLU A 257 -21.74 5.54 15.37
N GLN A 258 -20.71 5.35 14.55
CA GLN A 258 -20.76 4.34 13.49
C GLN A 258 -20.77 2.91 14.05
N LEU A 259 -20.03 2.65 15.13
CA LEU A 259 -20.01 1.32 15.78
C LEU A 259 -21.37 0.94 16.38
N ASN A 260 -22.16 1.91 16.83
CA ASN A 260 -23.52 1.67 17.30
C ASN A 260 -24.48 1.22 16.17
N LYS A 261 -24.15 1.52 14.91
CA LYS A 261 -25.04 1.32 13.75
C LYS A 261 -24.55 0.24 12.79
N LYS A 262 -23.25 -0.08 12.79
CA LYS A 262 -22.60 -0.90 11.76
C LYS A 262 -21.56 -1.83 12.38
N HIS A 263 -21.38 -2.98 11.75
CA HIS A 263 -20.35 -3.95 12.12
C HIS A 263 -18.94 -3.31 12.07
N SER A 264 -18.08 -3.67 13.03
CA SER A 264 -16.72 -3.13 13.20
C SER A 264 -15.87 -3.11 11.91
N ASN A 265 -15.89 -4.19 11.13
CA ASN A 265 -15.19 -4.27 9.84
C ASN A 265 -15.66 -3.21 8.81
N VAL A 266 -16.94 -2.86 8.81
CA VAL A 266 -17.49 -1.79 7.94
C VAL A 266 -16.97 -0.44 8.43
N VAL A 267 -17.00 -0.21 9.74
CA VAL A 267 -16.48 1.02 10.35
C VAL A 267 -14.98 1.17 10.10
N ALA A 268 -14.20 0.10 10.18
CA ALA A 268 -12.77 0.12 9.88
C ALA A 268 -12.48 0.54 8.44
N CYS A 269 -13.24 0.03 7.46
CA CYS A 269 -13.13 0.45 6.06
C CYS A 269 -13.52 1.92 5.87
N ALA A 270 -14.60 2.37 6.51
CA ALA A 270 -15.08 3.74 6.43
C ALA A 270 -14.08 4.73 7.08
N LEU A 271 -13.52 4.37 8.22
CA LEU A 271 -12.47 5.13 8.88
C LEU A 271 -11.19 5.17 8.03
N ALA A 272 -10.77 4.05 7.43
CA ALA A 272 -9.64 4.02 6.50
C ALA A 272 -9.85 4.98 5.32
N ASN A 273 -11.06 5.04 4.75
CA ASN A 273 -11.41 6.03 3.72
C ASN A 273 -11.25 7.47 4.25
N LYS A 274 -11.75 7.75 5.45
CA LYS A 274 -11.63 9.06 6.09
C LYS A 274 -10.16 9.42 6.37
N LEU A 275 -9.33 8.49 6.85
CA LEU A 275 -7.89 8.67 7.06
C LEU A 275 -7.16 9.01 5.75
N ALA A 276 -7.50 8.34 4.64
CA ALA A 276 -6.94 8.68 3.33
C ALA A 276 -7.26 10.14 2.94
N ARG A 277 -8.50 10.57 3.16
CA ARG A 277 -8.94 11.94 2.86
C ARG A 277 -8.24 12.99 3.73
N ILE A 278 -8.04 12.67 5.02
CA ILE A 278 -7.30 13.52 5.96
C ILE A 278 -5.82 13.62 5.53
N ALA A 279 -5.18 12.50 5.18
CA ALA A 279 -3.79 12.50 4.72
C ALA A 279 -3.58 13.36 3.47
N TRP A 280 -4.51 13.29 2.51
CA TRP A 280 -4.48 14.18 1.34
C TRP A 280 -4.61 15.65 1.75
N ALA A 281 -5.56 15.99 2.63
CA ALA A 281 -5.78 17.36 3.06
C ALA A 281 -4.57 17.94 3.82
N ILE A 282 -3.93 17.14 4.68
CA ILE A 282 -2.71 17.51 5.39
C ILE A 282 -1.55 17.75 4.41
N THR A 283 -1.45 16.91 3.38
CA THR A 283 -0.41 17.05 2.35
C THR A 283 -0.59 18.33 1.54
N THR A 284 -1.79 18.58 1.03
CA THR A 284 -2.06 19.74 0.16
C THR A 284 -2.14 21.07 0.89
N GLN A 285 -2.58 21.07 2.16
CA GLN A 285 -2.66 22.28 2.98
C GLN A 285 -1.40 22.55 3.80
N GLN A 286 -0.46 21.61 3.84
CA GLN A 286 0.77 21.67 4.63
C GLN A 286 0.52 21.95 6.12
N LYS A 287 -0.57 21.41 6.67
CA LYS A 287 -0.99 21.58 8.07
C LYS A 287 -0.91 20.28 8.83
N GLU A 288 -0.75 20.38 10.14
CA GLU A 288 -0.87 19.23 11.05
C GLU A 288 -2.33 18.86 11.31
N TYR A 289 -2.54 17.63 11.76
CA TYR A 289 -3.86 17.15 12.18
C TYR A 289 -4.36 17.90 13.41
N GLN A 290 -5.61 18.37 13.35
CA GLN A 290 -6.33 18.98 14.47
C GLN A 290 -7.62 18.17 14.75
N ALA A 291 -7.85 17.83 16.02
CA ALA A 291 -8.89 16.90 16.48
C ALA A 291 -10.32 17.44 16.44
#